data_AF-A0A1F4DJC1-F1
#
_entry.id   AF-A0A1F4DJC1-F1
#
_cell.length_a   1.000
_cell.length_b   1.000
_cell.length_c   1.000
_cell.angle_alpha   90.00
_cell.angle_beta   90.00
_cell.angle_gamma   90.00
#
_symmetry.space_group_name_H-M   'P 1'
#
loop_
_entity.id
_entity.type
_entity.pdbx_description
1 polymer ?
#
loop_
_entity_poly.entity_id
_entity_poly.type
_entity_poly.pdbx_seq_one_letter_code
_entity_poly.pdbx_strand_id
1 'polypeptide(L)'
;MMTNSTPDDPVQASAGAREDQPLSLWAASGDVGNKELAFYPRQRQAYGTPLDSRSRAAKPGWAIWVATMADSKEACEDLLAPICRYVCETPNRVPIADIHLADTGRRRANQARSVVGGFFMKLLADQLARARA
;
A
#
# COMPACT_ATOMS: atom_id res chain seq x y z
N MET A 1 -58.20 16.83 -2.89
CA MET A 1 -57.16 17.83 -2.59
C MET A 1 -55.83 17.11 -2.64
N MET A 2 -54.96 17.55 -3.55
CA MET A 2 -53.57 17.13 -3.80
C MET A 2 -53.31 15.82 -4.58
N THR A 3 -52.50 16.01 -5.62
CA THR A 3 -52.16 15.22 -6.82
C THR A 3 -50.81 14.51 -6.68
N ASN A 4 -50.56 13.44 -7.44
CA ASN A 4 -49.44 13.24 -8.40
C ASN A 4 -49.33 11.72 -8.73
N SER A 5 -49.58 11.28 -9.96
CA SER A 5 -48.64 11.12 -11.09
C SER A 5 -47.75 9.87 -10.98
N THR A 6 -48.00 8.88 -11.84
CA THR A 6 -47.10 7.74 -12.13
C THR A 6 -45.95 8.20 -13.02
N PRO A 7 -44.77 7.54 -12.98
CA PRO A 7 -44.32 6.88 -14.21
C PRO A 7 -43.51 5.57 -14.02
N ASP A 8 -43.47 4.78 -15.10
CA ASP A 8 -42.63 3.62 -15.39
C ASP A 8 -41.11 3.88 -15.24
N ASP A 9 -40.34 2.95 -14.64
CA ASP A 9 -39.20 2.18 -15.22
C ASP A 9 -38.31 1.51 -14.13
N PRO A 10 -37.58 0.41 -14.46
CA PRO A 10 -36.92 -0.49 -13.51
C PRO A 10 -35.44 -0.13 -13.28
N VAL A 11 -34.98 -0.17 -12.03
CA VAL A 11 -33.53 -0.19 -11.72
C VAL A 11 -33.19 -1.39 -10.84
N GLN A 12 -32.92 -2.48 -11.54
CA GLN A 12 -31.72 -3.32 -11.43
C GLN A 12 -31.21 -3.66 -10.02
N ALA A 13 -31.26 -4.95 -9.70
CA ALA A 13 -30.54 -5.59 -8.63
C ALA A 13 -29.03 -5.29 -8.70
N SER A 14 -28.46 -4.67 -7.66
CA SER A 14 -27.02 -4.74 -7.40
C SER A 14 -26.71 -6.04 -6.67
N ALA A 15 -26.59 -7.11 -7.45
CA ALA A 15 -26.05 -8.37 -7.01
C ALA A 15 -24.61 -8.18 -6.49
N GLY A 16 -24.35 -8.71 -5.29
CA GLY A 16 -23.04 -9.23 -4.91
C GLY A 16 -21.97 -8.21 -4.51
N ALA A 17 -22.21 -7.41 -3.47
CA ALA A 17 -21.10 -6.98 -2.63
C ALA A 17 -20.60 -8.21 -1.85
N ARG A 18 -19.56 -8.89 -2.37
CA ARG A 18 -18.90 -9.99 -1.66
C ARG A 18 -18.14 -9.42 -0.45
N GLU A 19 -18.40 -9.98 0.73
CA GLU A 19 -17.81 -9.60 2.03
C GLU A 19 -16.29 -9.88 2.15
N ASP A 20 -15.61 -10.29 1.08
CA ASP A 20 -14.23 -10.83 1.09
C ASP A 20 -13.14 -9.80 0.74
N GLN A 21 -13.45 -8.51 0.74
CA GLN A 21 -12.70 -7.56 -0.09
C GLN A 21 -12.09 -6.35 0.65
N PRO A 22 -11.17 -6.54 1.62
CA PRO A 22 -10.38 -5.44 2.17
C PRO A 22 -9.41 -4.83 1.12
N LEU A 23 -9.08 -5.60 0.06
CA LEU A 23 -8.21 -5.15 -1.04
C LEU A 23 -8.98 -4.35 -2.12
N SER A 24 -10.32 -4.41 -2.16
CA SER A 24 -11.07 -3.65 -3.17
C SER A 24 -11.46 -2.25 -2.74
N LEU A 25 -11.45 -1.95 -1.44
CA LEU A 25 -11.73 -0.60 -0.97
C LEU A 25 -10.73 0.43 -1.54
N TRP A 26 -9.49 -0.01 -1.84
CA TRP A 26 -8.49 0.83 -2.50
C TRP A 26 -8.46 0.62 -4.03
N ALA A 27 -8.68 -0.61 -4.51
CA ALA A 27 -8.75 -0.88 -5.97
C ALA A 27 -9.97 -0.20 -6.63
N ALA A 28 -11.03 0.10 -5.86
CA ALA A 28 -12.19 0.87 -6.31
C ALA A 28 -11.85 2.33 -6.67
N SER A 29 -10.67 2.81 -6.29
CA SER A 29 -10.11 4.09 -6.72
C SER A 29 -8.81 3.87 -7.49
N GLY A 30 -8.87 3.20 -8.65
CA GLY A 30 -7.68 2.98 -9.50
C GLY A 30 -6.84 4.25 -9.73
N ASP A 31 -7.49 5.41 -9.75
CA ASP A 31 -6.84 6.73 -9.77
C ASP A 31 -5.87 6.99 -8.62
N VAL A 32 -6.20 6.59 -7.39
CA VAL A 32 -5.37 6.84 -6.21
C VAL A 32 -4.14 5.95 -6.25
N GLY A 33 -4.31 4.65 -6.53
CA GLY A 33 -3.17 3.72 -6.67
C GLY A 33 -2.18 4.19 -7.73
N ASN A 34 -2.67 4.60 -8.90
CA ASN A 34 -1.82 5.10 -9.98
C ASN A 34 -1.10 6.41 -9.62
N LYS A 35 -1.78 7.34 -8.93
CA LYS A 35 -1.15 8.58 -8.45
C LYS A 35 -0.05 8.29 -7.44
N GLU A 36 -0.29 7.38 -6.50
CA GLU A 36 0.69 6.96 -5.51
C GLU A 36 1.90 6.30 -6.19
N LEU A 37 1.69 5.34 -7.10
CA LEU A 37 2.77 4.66 -7.84
C LEU A 37 3.61 5.63 -8.68
N ALA A 38 3.04 6.71 -9.20
CA ALA A 38 3.78 7.77 -9.88
C ALA A 38 4.51 8.72 -8.91
N PHE A 39 4.01 8.88 -7.69
CA PHE A 39 4.54 9.79 -6.67
C PHE A 39 5.70 9.20 -5.87
N TYR A 40 5.58 7.96 -5.38
CA TYR A 40 6.59 7.32 -4.52
C TYR A 40 8.00 7.26 -5.11
N PRO A 41 8.20 6.95 -6.41
CA PRO A 41 9.52 6.98 -7.03
C PRO A 41 10.16 8.37 -7.00
N ARG A 42 9.35 9.45 -7.12
CA ARG A 42 9.84 10.84 -7.14
C ARG A 42 10.27 11.34 -5.77
N GLN A 43 9.69 10.80 -4.70
CA GLN A 43 10.00 11.18 -3.32
C GLN A 43 10.99 10.24 -2.62
N ARG A 44 11.49 9.23 -3.35
CA ARG A 44 12.38 8.20 -2.81
C ARG A 44 13.66 8.81 -2.25
N GLN A 45 14.09 8.28 -1.12
CA GLN A 45 15.39 8.55 -0.50
C GLN A 45 16.17 7.24 -0.35
N ALA A 46 17.39 7.32 0.19
CA ALA A 46 18.33 6.20 0.24
C ALA A 46 17.75 4.94 0.91
N TYR A 47 16.92 5.09 1.94
CA TYR A 47 16.43 4.02 2.80
C TYR A 47 14.90 3.88 2.80
N GLY A 48 14.18 4.63 1.97
CA GLY A 48 12.74 4.48 1.79
C GLY A 48 12.11 5.74 1.19
N THR A 49 10.79 5.76 1.16
CA THR A 49 10.03 6.96 0.79
C THR A 49 9.29 7.51 2.01
N PRO A 50 9.37 8.83 2.28
CA PRO A 50 8.60 9.45 3.35
C PRO A 50 7.09 9.26 3.19
N LEU A 51 6.38 9.10 4.31
CA LEU A 51 4.92 8.96 4.32
C LEU A 51 4.19 10.29 4.08
N ASP A 52 4.80 11.42 4.46
CA ASP A 52 4.24 12.74 4.26
C ASP A 52 5.34 13.80 4.03
N SER A 53 4.94 15.02 3.67
CA SER A 53 5.84 16.13 3.38
C SER A 53 6.45 16.79 4.63
N ARG A 54 5.94 16.50 5.83
CA ARG A 54 6.33 17.16 7.09
C ARG A 54 7.52 16.47 7.76
N SER A 55 7.79 15.21 7.39
CA SER A 55 8.82 14.42 8.02
C SER A 55 9.45 13.44 7.04
N ARG A 56 10.75 13.19 7.19
CA ARG A 56 11.46 12.13 6.45
C ARG A 56 11.15 10.72 6.96
N ALA A 57 10.06 10.54 7.69
CA ALA A 57 9.70 9.26 8.27
C ALA A 57 9.11 8.32 7.23
N ALA A 58 9.74 7.18 7.05
CA ALA A 58 9.30 6.08 6.21
C ALA A 58 8.82 4.92 7.07
N LYS A 59 7.99 4.07 6.48
CA LYS A 59 7.48 2.84 7.08
C LYS A 59 7.61 1.68 6.10
N PRO A 60 8.43 0.65 6.40
CA PRO A 60 8.74 -0.40 5.45
C PRO A 60 7.50 -1.22 5.08
N GLY A 61 6.63 -1.55 6.04
CA GLY A 61 5.42 -2.31 5.76
C GLY A 61 4.43 -1.58 4.84
N TRP A 62 4.38 -0.25 4.90
CA TRP A 62 3.58 0.56 3.97
C TRP A 62 4.19 0.58 2.57
N ALA A 63 5.50 0.82 2.48
CA ALA A 63 6.19 0.82 1.19
C ALA A 63 6.07 -0.53 0.46
N ILE A 64 6.14 -1.64 1.20
CA ILE A 64 5.94 -2.99 0.63
C ILE A 64 4.52 -3.14 0.11
N TRP A 65 3.50 -2.74 0.88
CA TRP A 65 2.10 -2.74 0.42
C TRP A 65 1.93 -1.95 -0.87
N VAL A 66 2.48 -0.74 -0.96
CA VAL A 66 2.40 0.04 -2.21
C VAL A 66 3.09 -0.67 -3.36
N ALA A 67 4.25 -1.26 -3.12
CA ALA A 67 4.99 -1.99 -4.14
C ALA A 67 4.20 -3.19 -4.70
N THR A 68 3.28 -3.79 -3.93
CA THR A 68 2.44 -4.90 -4.43
C THR A 68 1.43 -4.45 -5.48
N MET A 69 1.16 -3.15 -5.57
CA MET A 69 0.19 -2.56 -6.49
C MET A 69 0.81 -2.22 -7.84
N ALA A 70 2.14 -2.33 -7.98
CA ALA A 70 2.84 -2.02 -9.21
C ALA A 70 2.48 -3.01 -10.35
N ASP A 71 2.33 -2.48 -11.56
CA ASP A 71 1.91 -3.25 -12.75
C ASP A 71 2.99 -4.22 -13.27
N SER A 72 4.24 -4.02 -12.86
CA SER A 72 5.37 -4.84 -13.28
C SER A 72 6.24 -5.27 -12.10
N LYS A 73 6.94 -6.39 -12.29
CA LYS A 73 7.88 -6.92 -11.30
C LYS A 73 9.03 -5.93 -11.06
N GLU A 74 9.51 -5.30 -12.12
CA GLU A 74 10.60 -4.32 -12.10
C GLU A 74 10.21 -3.09 -11.29
N ALA A 75 9.00 -2.56 -11.52
CA ALA A 75 8.48 -1.43 -10.75
C ALA A 75 8.29 -1.77 -9.26
N CYS A 76 7.85 -3.00 -8.97
CA CYS A 76 7.78 -3.52 -7.61
C CYS A 76 9.17 -3.59 -6.95
N GLU A 77 10.14 -4.20 -7.62
CA GLU A 77 11.52 -4.34 -7.14
C GLU A 77 12.18 -2.98 -6.93
N ASP A 78 11.95 -2.02 -7.83
CA ASP A 78 12.43 -0.65 -7.69
C ASP A 78 11.91 0.02 -6.41
N LEU A 79 10.62 -0.15 -6.10
CA LEU A 79 10.01 0.39 -4.88
C LEU A 79 10.54 -0.30 -3.62
N LEU A 80 10.92 -1.58 -3.71
CA LEU A 80 11.48 -2.37 -2.61
C LEU A 80 12.97 -2.13 -2.37
N ALA A 81 13.74 -1.80 -3.40
CA ALA A 81 15.18 -1.57 -3.33
C ALA A 81 15.66 -0.70 -2.14
N PRO A 82 15.07 0.48 -1.85
CA PRO A 82 15.49 1.29 -0.71
C PRO A 82 15.15 0.65 0.64
N ILE A 83 14.12 -0.19 0.72
CA ILE A 83 13.78 -0.95 1.94
C ILE A 83 14.79 -2.09 2.13
N CYS A 84 15.17 -2.79 1.08
CA CYS A 84 16.25 -3.79 1.14
C CYS A 84 17.55 -3.15 1.63
N ARG A 85 17.89 -1.97 1.10
CA ARG A 85 19.05 -1.19 1.56
C ARG A 85 18.95 -0.86 3.05
N TYR A 86 17.79 -0.38 3.52
CA TYR A 86 17.55 -0.10 4.93
C TYR A 86 17.80 -1.31 5.82
N VAL A 87 17.27 -2.47 5.46
CA VAL A 87 17.44 -3.68 6.26
C VAL A 87 18.90 -4.13 6.33
N CYS A 88 19.64 -3.99 5.23
CA CYS A 88 21.04 -4.42 5.16
C CYS A 88 22.02 -3.43 5.81
N GLU A 89 21.78 -2.13 5.67
CA GLU A 89 22.78 -1.09 5.96
C GLU A 89 22.42 -0.22 7.18
N THR A 90 21.26 -0.44 7.81
CA THR A 90 20.83 0.41 8.94
C THR A 90 21.90 0.49 10.05
N PRO A 91 22.19 1.69 10.58
CA PRO A 91 23.12 1.86 11.69
C PRO A 91 22.53 1.34 13.01
N ASN A 92 21.22 1.09 13.08
CA ASN A 92 20.58 0.62 14.29
C ASN A 92 20.84 -0.87 14.52
N ARG A 93 21.31 -1.23 15.72
CA ARG A 93 21.48 -2.62 16.17
C ARG A 93 20.27 -3.10 16.97
N VAL A 94 19.09 -2.96 16.36
CA VAL A 94 17.80 -3.37 16.93
C VAL A 94 16.97 -4.06 15.86
N PRO A 95 15.95 -4.86 16.22
CA PRO A 95 15.01 -5.40 15.25
C PRO A 95 14.38 -4.30 14.39
N ILE A 96 14.00 -4.65 13.17
CA ILE A 96 13.48 -3.70 12.18
C ILE A 96 12.42 -2.78 12.79
N ALA A 97 12.60 -1.47 12.58
CA ALA A 97 11.67 -0.47 13.05
C ALA A 97 10.48 -0.32 12.12
N ASP A 98 9.32 -0.01 12.69
CA ASP A 98 8.12 0.35 11.94
C ASP A 98 8.22 1.77 11.37
N ILE A 99 8.94 2.66 12.06
CA ILE A 99 9.19 4.02 11.57
C ILE A 99 10.70 4.32 11.62
N HIS A 100 11.28 4.57 10.47
CA HIS A 100 12.67 4.98 10.29
C HIS A 100 12.79 6.25 9.47
N LEU A 101 13.95 6.87 9.49
CA LEU A 101 14.24 8.04 8.65
C LEU A 101 14.73 7.58 7.28
N ALA A 102 14.08 8.07 6.23
CA ALA A 102 14.30 7.66 4.84
C ALA A 102 15.66 8.09 4.27
N ASP A 103 16.26 9.14 4.82
CA ASP A 103 17.59 9.66 4.43
C ASP A 103 18.75 8.91 5.08
N THR A 104 18.60 8.53 6.35
CA THR A 104 19.68 8.04 7.20
C THR A 104 19.52 6.59 7.62
N GLY A 105 18.35 5.99 7.39
CA GLY A 105 18.05 4.62 7.84
C GLY A 105 17.94 4.50 9.36
N ARG A 106 17.93 5.62 10.09
CA ARG A 106 17.89 5.62 11.55
C ARG A 106 16.48 5.36 12.06
N ARG A 107 16.35 4.45 13.04
CA ARG A 107 15.10 4.22 13.78
C ARG A 107 14.59 5.55 14.34
N ARG A 108 13.32 5.85 14.06
CA ARG A 108 12.60 6.98 14.67
C ARG A 108 11.70 6.52 15.80
N ALA A 109 10.85 5.52 15.55
CA ALA A 109 9.87 5.04 16.52
C ALA A 109 9.45 3.60 16.22
N ASN A 110 8.95 2.90 17.25
CA ASN A 110 8.41 1.54 17.20
C ASN A 110 9.41 0.49 16.66
N GLN A 111 9.79 -0.48 17.47
CA GLN A 111 10.63 -1.61 17.06
C GLN A 111 9.98 -2.91 17.50
N ALA A 112 10.21 -4.00 16.75
CA ALA A 112 9.71 -5.34 17.08
C ALA A 112 8.20 -5.42 17.37
N ARG A 113 7.38 -4.60 16.68
CA ARG A 113 5.92 -4.71 16.82
C ARG A 113 5.38 -5.82 15.93
N SER A 114 4.34 -6.50 16.40
CA SER A 114 3.65 -7.59 15.68
C SER A 114 2.92 -7.17 14.41
N VAL A 115 2.93 -5.87 14.04
CA VAL A 115 2.31 -5.36 12.82
C VAL A 115 3.21 -5.66 11.62
N VAL A 116 3.28 -6.94 11.26
CA VAL A 116 4.13 -7.47 10.17
C VAL A 116 3.35 -7.82 8.92
N GLY A 117 2.01 -7.71 8.94
CA GLY A 117 1.16 -8.06 7.80
C GLY A 117 1.58 -7.41 6.48
N GLY A 118 1.98 -6.12 6.53
CA GLY A 118 2.46 -5.38 5.37
C GLY A 118 3.62 -6.03 4.61
N PHE A 119 4.49 -6.78 5.29
CA PHE A 119 5.62 -7.47 4.67
C PHE A 119 5.18 -8.65 3.80
N PHE A 120 4.04 -9.27 4.11
CA PHE A 120 3.54 -10.46 3.43
C PHE A 120 2.53 -10.14 2.32
N MET A 121 2.30 -8.87 2.03
CA MET A 121 1.19 -8.49 1.17
C MET A 121 1.37 -8.91 -0.27
N LYS A 122 2.62 -8.97 -0.76
CA LYS A 122 2.90 -9.49 -2.11
C LYS A 122 2.52 -10.96 -2.21
N LEU A 123 2.90 -11.74 -1.19
CA LEU A 123 2.55 -13.15 -1.10
C LEU A 123 1.03 -13.35 -1.06
N LEU A 124 0.31 -12.56 -0.25
CA LEU A 124 -1.14 -12.61 -0.17
C LEU A 124 -1.80 -12.27 -1.51
N ALA A 125 -1.37 -11.18 -2.16
CA ALA A 125 -1.87 -10.79 -3.48
C ALA A 125 -1.68 -11.89 -4.52
N ASP A 126 -0.50 -12.50 -4.56
CA ASP A 126 -0.19 -13.60 -5.49
C ASP A 126 -1.04 -14.85 -5.21
N GLN A 127 -1.29 -15.20 -3.94
CA GLN A 127 -2.16 -16.31 -3.57
C GLN A 127 -3.61 -16.05 -3.99
N LEU A 128 -4.12 -14.84 -3.76
CA LEU A 128 -5.48 -14.44 -4.16
C LEU A 128 -5.64 -14.44 -5.68
N ALA A 129 -4.63 -13.99 -6.43
CA ALA A 129 -4.65 -14.03 -7.89
C ALA A 129 -4.71 -15.48 -8.41
N ARG A 130 -3.91 -16.39 -7.82
CA ARG A 130 -3.93 -17.82 -8.18
C ARG A 130 -5.24 -18.50 -7.83
N ALA A 131 -5.83 -18.21 -6.68
CA ALA A 131 -7.09 -18.83 -6.26
C ALA A 131 -8.30 -18.40 -7.11
N ARG A 132 -8.16 -17.30 -7.86
CA ARG A 132 -9.19 -16.74 -8.75
C ARG A 132 -9.01 -17.17 -10.22
N ALA A 133 -7.87 -17.77 -10.56
CA ALA A 133 -7.56 -18.29 -11.90
C ALA A 133 -8.08 -19.72 -12.05
#